data_AF-A0A955FH79-F1
#
_entry.id   AF-A0A955FH79-F1
#
_cell.length_a   1.000
_cell.length_b   1.000
_cell.length_c   1.000
_cell.angle_alpha   90.00
_cell.angle_beta   90.00
_cell.angle_gamma   90.00
#
_symmetry.space_group_name_H-M   'P 1'
#
loop_
_entity.id
_entity.type
_entity.pdbx_description
1 polymer ?
#
loop_
_entity_poly.entity_id
_entity_poly.type
_entity_poly.pdbx_seq_one_letter_code
_entity_poly.pdbx_strand_id
1 'polypeptide(L)'
;MAKKKKQTRNRKKIEVIDKSPFWPMVGAVIMILLAIFTLLGAFNTGGNLPQGLYSSAYWMLGWSAILAPVALVYFGIIKFNSEDHQIPLGSLVSMITGVTLASSFFHVISATNEFADVGQPSRGGALGNLVGGIVLNAIDTIPAALMFFVFAVFAFFFAFGVSPKVILDFLGLFKTNKNKDTDLQALKQHPESSFKLNEGVPVEHHNKFCRSVARTGGGGGGGQKLT
;
A
#
# COMPACT_ATOMS: atom_id res chain seq x y z
N MET A 1 -25.56 19.59 64.02
CA MET A 1 -25.40 18.72 62.82
C MET A 1 -23.98 18.90 62.29
N ALA A 2 -23.19 17.82 62.25
CA ALA A 2 -21.73 17.87 62.09
C ALA A 2 -21.29 18.20 60.65
N LYS A 3 -20.41 19.19 60.49
CA LYS A 3 -19.74 19.50 59.22
C LYS A 3 -18.78 18.37 58.85
N LYS A 4 -19.08 17.61 57.79
CA LYS A 4 -18.16 16.60 57.23
C LYS A 4 -16.94 17.31 56.62
N LYS A 5 -15.79 17.15 57.28
CA LYS A 5 -14.47 17.55 56.81
C LYS A 5 -14.12 16.74 55.56
N LYS A 6 -13.93 17.40 54.42
CA LYS A 6 -13.51 16.81 53.14
C LYS A 6 -12.09 16.26 53.30
N GLN A 7 -11.95 14.94 53.32
CA GLN A 7 -10.67 14.24 53.39
C GLN A 7 -10.01 14.30 52.00
N THR A 8 -9.11 15.26 51.81
CA THR A 8 -8.20 15.31 50.66
C THR A 8 -7.16 14.20 50.81
N ARG A 9 -7.44 13.06 50.18
CA ARG A 9 -6.50 11.95 50.05
C ARG A 9 -5.36 12.41 49.13
N ASN A 10 -4.20 12.71 49.70
CA ASN A 10 -2.96 12.98 48.97
C ASN A 10 -2.72 11.84 47.96
N ARG A 11 -2.89 12.15 46.66
CA ARG A 11 -2.32 11.30 45.60
C ARG A 11 -0.82 11.36 45.77
N LYS A 12 -0.20 10.24 46.15
CA LYS A 12 1.24 10.01 45.99
C LYS A 12 1.57 10.37 44.54
N LYS A 13 2.32 11.45 44.35
CA LYS A 13 2.97 11.77 43.08
C LYS A 13 3.91 10.59 42.84
N ILE A 14 3.55 9.71 41.91
CA ILE A 14 4.43 8.66 41.45
C ILE A 14 5.60 9.41 40.82
N GLU A 15 6.76 9.38 41.46
CA GLU A 15 7.99 9.89 40.86
C GLU A 15 8.21 9.05 39.61
N VAL A 16 8.04 9.71 38.45
CA VAL A 16 8.41 9.17 37.16
C VAL A 16 9.92 9.02 37.24
N ILE A 17 10.37 7.79 37.49
CA ILE A 17 11.78 7.43 37.34
C ILE A 17 12.10 7.77 35.89
N ASP A 18 12.94 8.78 35.67
CA ASP A 18 13.53 9.08 34.36
C ASP A 18 14.33 7.85 33.93
N LYS A 19 13.64 6.90 33.28
CA LYS A 19 14.29 5.75 32.66
C LYS A 19 15.18 6.33 31.58
N SER A 20 16.48 6.05 31.68
CA SER A 20 17.43 6.45 30.65
C SER A 20 16.90 6.08 29.26
N PRO A 21 16.78 7.05 28.33
CA PRO A 21 16.24 6.82 27.00
C PRO A 21 17.19 5.99 26.11
N PHE A 22 18.38 5.65 26.63
CA PHE A 22 19.40 4.86 25.94
C PHE A 22 18.90 3.47 25.49
N TRP A 23 18.27 2.70 26.38
CA TRP A 23 17.81 1.34 26.05
C TRP A 23 16.73 1.31 24.97
N PRO A 24 15.70 2.18 25.04
CA PRO A 24 14.75 2.30 23.95
C PRO A 24 15.38 2.73 22.62
N MET A 25 16.31 3.70 22.63
CA MET A 25 17.01 4.17 21.42
C MET A 25 17.85 3.06 20.77
N VAL A 26 18.64 2.32 21.55
CA VAL A 26 19.42 1.16 21.04
C VAL A 26 18.48 0.11 20.44
N GLY A 27 17.35 -0.17 21.10
CA GLY A 27 16.35 -1.09 20.57
C GLY A 27 15.72 -0.63 19.24
N ALA A 28 15.54 0.68 19.04
CA ALA A 28 15.03 1.23 17.78
C ALA A 28 16.06 1.08 16.64
N VAL A 29 17.34 1.37 16.91
CA VAL A 29 18.42 1.19 15.93
C VAL A 29 18.57 -0.27 15.54
N ILE A 30 18.53 -1.19 16.51
CA ILE A 30 18.58 -2.64 16.25
C ILE A 30 17.39 -3.08 15.39
N MET A 31 16.17 -2.58 15.65
CA MET A 31 14.99 -2.89 14.83
C MET A 31 15.16 -2.48 13.37
N ILE A 32 15.71 -1.28 13.11
CA ILE A 32 15.97 -0.80 11.75
C ILE A 32 17.06 -1.63 11.07
N LEU A 33 18.14 -1.96 11.78
CA LEU A 33 19.20 -2.84 11.26
C LEU A 33 18.67 -4.23 10.91
N LEU A 34 17.86 -4.83 11.79
CA LEU A 34 17.20 -6.11 11.53
C LEU A 34 16.27 -6.03 10.32
N ALA A 35 15.57 -4.91 10.13
CA ALA A 35 14.72 -4.71 8.95
C ALA A 35 15.54 -4.73 7.66
N ILE A 36 16.67 -4.02 7.63
CA ILE A 36 17.57 -4.00 6.48
C ILE A 36 18.13 -5.39 6.21
N PHE A 37 18.59 -6.12 7.24
CA PHE A 37 19.10 -7.48 7.08
C PHE A 37 18.02 -8.45 6.60
N THR A 38 16.78 -8.33 7.12
CA THR A 38 15.66 -9.15 6.65
C THR A 38 15.34 -8.84 5.19
N LEU A 39 15.39 -7.58 4.79
CA LEU A 39 15.17 -7.15 3.41
C LEU A 39 16.26 -7.68 2.46
N LEU A 40 17.54 -7.59 2.85
CA LEU A 40 18.66 -8.17 2.10
C LEU A 40 18.50 -9.70 1.98
N GLY A 41 18.12 -10.36 3.07
CA GLY A 41 17.81 -11.79 3.07
C GLY A 41 16.67 -12.16 2.12
N ALA A 42 15.66 -11.30 1.97
CA ALA A 42 14.56 -11.51 1.01
C ALA A 42 15.03 -11.54 -0.45
N PHE A 43 16.08 -10.77 -0.77
CA PHE A 43 16.72 -10.80 -2.10
C PHE A 43 17.82 -11.88 -2.22
N ASN A 44 17.92 -12.80 -1.24
CA ASN A 44 18.99 -13.80 -1.14
C ASN A 44 20.40 -13.19 -1.21
N THR A 45 20.58 -11.98 -0.65
CA THR A 45 21.87 -11.29 -0.62
C THR A 45 22.31 -10.99 0.82
N GLY A 46 23.61 -10.77 1.03
CA GLY A 46 24.17 -10.41 2.35
C GLY A 46 24.73 -11.57 3.19
N GLY A 47 24.82 -12.79 2.64
CA GLY A 47 25.44 -13.95 3.30
C GLY A 47 24.54 -14.68 4.30
N ASN A 48 25.12 -15.58 5.09
CA ASN A 48 24.38 -16.51 5.95
C ASN A 48 23.49 -15.83 7.00
N LEU A 49 23.90 -14.66 7.51
CA LEU A 49 23.16 -13.97 8.57
C LEU A 49 21.84 -13.35 8.06
N PRO A 50 21.83 -12.44 7.07
CA PRO A 50 20.61 -11.95 6.42
C PRO A 50 19.72 -13.05 5.85
N GLN A 51 20.30 -14.03 5.13
CA GLN A 51 19.55 -15.11 4.51
C GLN A 51 18.91 -16.03 5.56
N GLY A 52 19.63 -16.36 6.63
CA GLY A 52 19.11 -17.14 7.74
C GLY A 52 18.00 -16.41 8.49
N LEU A 53 18.14 -15.09 8.69
CA LEU A 53 17.11 -14.27 9.32
C LEU A 53 15.82 -14.27 8.49
N TYR A 54 15.92 -14.03 7.18
CA TYR A 54 14.74 -14.08 6.31
C TYR A 54 14.14 -15.49 6.21
N SER A 55 14.97 -16.54 6.14
CA SER A 55 14.52 -17.93 6.13
C SER A 55 13.73 -18.29 7.40
N SER A 56 14.20 -17.85 8.57
CA SER A 56 13.48 -18.04 9.84
C SER A 56 12.14 -17.28 9.87
N ALA A 57 12.12 -16.04 9.35
CA ALA A 57 10.91 -15.24 9.23
C ALA A 57 9.93 -15.89 8.25
N TYR A 58 10.41 -16.42 7.13
CA TYR A 58 9.61 -17.16 6.14
C TYR A 58 9.08 -18.47 6.70
N TRP A 59 9.87 -19.19 7.50
CA TRP A 59 9.38 -20.38 8.18
C TRP A 59 8.26 -20.06 9.19
N MET A 60 8.39 -18.97 9.95
CA MET A 60 7.36 -18.55 10.91
C MET A 60 6.10 -17.99 10.25
N LEU A 61 6.27 -17.04 9.34
CA LEU A 61 5.21 -16.18 8.79
C LEU A 61 4.76 -16.59 7.38
N GLY A 62 5.52 -17.46 6.71
CA GLY A 62 5.29 -17.85 5.33
C GLY A 62 5.43 -16.68 4.38
N TRP A 63 4.51 -16.58 3.43
CA TRP A 63 4.48 -15.51 2.43
C TRP A 63 4.29 -14.12 3.04
N SER A 64 3.71 -14.04 4.24
CA SER A 64 3.60 -12.77 4.98
C SER A 64 4.94 -12.27 5.53
N ALA A 65 6.03 -13.04 5.43
CA ALA A 65 7.37 -12.60 5.81
C ALA A 65 7.87 -11.38 5.04
N ILE A 66 7.31 -11.09 3.85
CA ILE A 66 7.58 -9.85 3.12
C ILE A 66 7.11 -8.60 3.89
N LEU A 67 6.13 -8.75 4.78
CA LEU A 67 5.64 -7.68 5.65
C LEU A 67 6.55 -7.47 6.87
N ALA A 68 7.38 -8.45 7.23
CA ALA A 68 8.28 -8.37 8.38
C ALA A 68 9.24 -7.16 8.32
N PRO A 69 9.99 -6.90 7.23
CA PRO A 69 10.85 -5.72 7.16
C PRO A 69 10.06 -4.41 7.26
N VAL A 70 8.87 -4.34 6.64
CA VAL A 70 7.99 -3.16 6.74
C VAL A 70 7.53 -2.94 8.19
N ALA A 71 7.17 -4.00 8.89
CA ALA A 71 6.76 -3.96 10.29
C ALA A 71 7.90 -3.52 11.22
N LEU A 72 9.11 -4.03 11.00
CA LEU A 72 10.29 -3.68 11.79
C LEU A 72 10.68 -2.20 11.59
N VAL A 73 10.62 -1.69 10.36
CA VAL A 73 10.83 -0.26 10.09
C VAL A 73 9.76 0.59 10.78
N TYR A 74 8.49 0.22 10.65
CA TYR A 74 7.39 0.95 11.26
C TYR A 74 7.56 1.06 12.79
N PHE A 75 7.89 -0.04 13.46
CA PHE A 75 8.18 -0.03 14.88
C PHE A 75 9.47 0.74 15.23
N GLY A 76 10.50 0.65 14.40
CA GLY A 76 11.73 1.42 14.56
C GLY A 76 11.45 2.93 14.56
N ILE A 77 10.66 3.41 13.59
CA ILE A 77 10.27 4.82 13.47
C ILE A 77 9.43 5.27 14.66
N ILE A 78 8.39 4.51 15.02
CA ILE A 78 7.54 4.86 16.18
C ILE A 78 8.37 4.94 17.46
N LYS A 79 9.26 3.96 17.67
CA LYS A 79 10.08 3.89 18.87
C LYS A 79 11.13 5.01 18.93
N PHE A 80 11.62 5.48 17.77
CA PHE A 80 12.57 6.59 17.68
C PHE A 80 11.90 7.97 17.82
N ASN A 81 10.65 8.11 17.36
CA ASN A 81 9.94 9.40 17.31
C ASN A 81 9.07 9.67 18.55
N SER A 82 8.82 8.67 19.39
CA SER A 82 8.01 8.85 20.61
C SER A 82 8.86 9.42 21.74
N GLU A 83 8.45 10.53 22.37
CA GLU A 83 9.16 11.16 23.50
C GLU A 83 9.33 10.20 24.69
N ASP A 84 8.30 9.39 24.98
CA ASP A 84 8.34 8.31 25.97
C ASP A 84 9.07 7.04 25.47
N HIS A 85 9.47 7.00 24.20
CA HIS A 85 10.03 5.85 23.48
C HIS A 85 9.25 4.53 23.65
N GLN A 86 7.96 4.65 23.99
CA GLN A 86 7.04 3.55 24.19
C GLN A 86 6.22 3.35 22.93
N ILE A 87 6.13 2.10 22.49
CA ILE A 87 5.27 1.74 21.39
C ILE A 87 3.83 1.76 21.92
N PRO A 88 2.89 2.49 21.29
CA PRO A 88 1.49 2.46 21.69
C PRO A 88 1.01 1.01 21.60
N LEU A 89 0.64 0.43 22.75
CA LEU A 89 0.30 -0.99 22.87
C LEU A 89 -0.77 -1.43 21.86
N GLY A 90 -1.70 -0.53 21.54
CA GLY A 90 -2.71 -0.77 20.51
C GLY A 90 -2.11 -1.08 19.15
N SER A 91 -1.22 -0.22 18.64
CA SER A 91 -0.58 -0.39 17.33
C SER A 91 0.32 -1.63 17.29
N LEU A 92 1.02 -1.94 18.39
CA LEU A 92 1.84 -3.14 18.49
C LEU A 92 0.97 -4.41 18.39
N VAL A 93 -0.07 -4.50 19.21
CA VAL A 93 -0.94 -5.68 19.27
C VAL A 93 -1.64 -5.90 17.94
N SER A 94 -2.16 -4.85 17.30
CA SER A 94 -2.81 -5.00 16.00
C SER A 94 -1.85 -5.32 14.87
N MET A 95 -0.62 -4.82 14.89
CA MET A 95 0.36 -5.16 13.86
C MET A 95 0.76 -6.64 13.98
N ILE A 96 1.02 -7.14 15.19
CA ILE A 96 1.28 -8.57 15.43
C ILE A 96 0.07 -9.42 15.03
N THR A 97 -1.13 -9.00 15.45
CA THR A 97 -2.38 -9.67 15.09
C THR A 97 -2.58 -9.65 13.57
N GLY A 98 -2.33 -8.53 12.90
CA GLY A 98 -2.48 -8.37 11.45
C GLY A 98 -1.51 -9.24 10.66
N VAL A 99 -0.24 -9.30 11.09
CA VAL A 99 0.74 -10.22 10.50
C VAL A 99 0.35 -11.68 10.73
N THR A 100 -0.18 -12.02 11.91
CA THR A 100 -0.66 -13.38 12.22
C THR A 100 -1.89 -13.76 11.38
N LEU A 101 -2.83 -12.83 11.20
CA LEU A 101 -4.02 -13.02 10.38
C LEU A 101 -3.66 -13.11 8.89
N ALA A 102 -2.72 -12.30 8.41
CA ALA A 102 -2.21 -12.39 7.04
C ALA A 102 -1.50 -13.73 6.80
N SER A 103 -0.66 -14.16 7.74
CA SER A 103 -0.02 -15.49 7.74
C SER A 103 -1.08 -16.61 7.70
N SER A 104 -2.14 -16.52 8.49
CA SER A 104 -3.26 -17.47 8.50
C SER A 104 -4.05 -17.44 7.19
N PHE A 105 -4.30 -16.27 6.62
CA PHE A 105 -4.97 -16.11 5.34
C PHE A 105 -4.20 -16.80 4.20
N PHE A 106 -2.87 -16.65 4.15
CA PHE A 106 -2.05 -17.37 3.17
C PHE A 106 -2.07 -18.88 3.37
N HIS A 107 -2.15 -19.37 4.62
CA HIS A 107 -2.35 -20.80 4.87
C HIS A 107 -3.70 -21.29 4.33
N VAL A 108 -4.79 -20.58 4.63
CA VAL A 108 -6.14 -20.93 4.19
C VAL A 108 -6.29 -20.89 2.67
N ILE A 109 -5.72 -19.88 2.00
CA ILE A 109 -5.69 -19.85 0.52
C ILE A 109 -4.84 -21.01 -0.04
N SER A 110 -3.79 -21.42 0.66
CA SER A 110 -3.03 -22.59 0.19
C SER A 110 -3.86 -23.86 0.29
N ALA A 111 -4.75 -23.97 1.28
CA ALA A 111 -5.67 -25.08 1.42
C ALA A 111 -6.81 -25.08 0.38
N THR A 112 -7.23 -23.92 -0.16
CA THR A 112 -8.24 -23.86 -1.23
C THR A 112 -7.70 -24.25 -2.60
N ASN A 113 -6.39 -24.05 -2.82
CA ASN A 113 -5.78 -24.26 -4.12
C ASN A 113 -5.31 -25.71 -4.23
N GLU A 114 -5.74 -26.43 -5.27
CA GLU A 114 -5.23 -27.78 -5.61
C GLU A 114 -3.72 -27.81 -5.92
N PHE A 115 -3.06 -26.64 -5.89
CA PHE A 115 -1.61 -26.46 -5.92
C PHE A 115 -0.93 -26.63 -4.54
N ALA A 116 -1.65 -27.16 -3.54
CA ALA A 116 -1.06 -27.66 -2.30
C ALA A 116 -0.24 -28.91 -2.61
N ASP A 117 0.94 -28.69 -3.17
CA ASP A 117 1.90 -29.72 -3.51
C ASP A 117 2.23 -30.53 -2.25
N VAL A 118 1.96 -31.84 -2.32
CA VAL A 118 2.03 -32.77 -1.17
C VAL A 118 3.49 -32.84 -0.72
N GLY A 119 3.82 -32.09 0.33
CA GLY A 119 5.18 -32.04 0.91
C GLY A 119 5.82 -30.65 0.93
N GLN A 120 5.20 -29.62 0.35
CA GLN A 120 5.70 -28.26 0.47
C GLN A 120 5.26 -27.60 1.79
N PRO A 121 6.14 -26.82 2.45
CA PRO A 121 5.78 -26.10 3.65
C PRO A 121 4.61 -25.14 3.37
N SER A 122 3.63 -25.12 4.28
CA SER A 122 2.47 -24.23 4.21
C SER A 122 2.91 -22.79 3.90
N ARG A 123 2.31 -22.16 2.88
CA ARG A 123 2.63 -20.76 2.51
C ARG A 123 2.24 -19.76 3.59
N GLY A 124 1.49 -20.16 4.62
CA GLY A 124 1.27 -19.34 5.81
C GLY A 124 2.35 -19.46 6.88
N GLY A 125 3.36 -20.30 6.69
CA GLY A 125 4.37 -20.59 7.71
C GLY A 125 3.79 -21.37 8.89
N ALA A 126 4.63 -21.59 9.91
CA ALA A 126 4.25 -22.31 11.12
C ALA A 126 3.12 -21.59 11.89
N LEU A 127 3.16 -20.25 11.95
CA LEU A 127 2.20 -19.46 12.71
C LEU A 127 0.81 -19.49 12.06
N GLY A 128 0.76 -19.35 10.73
CA GLY A 128 -0.47 -19.40 9.95
C GLY A 128 -1.06 -20.80 9.88
N ASN A 129 -0.24 -21.84 9.88
CA ASN A 129 -0.71 -23.23 9.99
C ASN A 129 -1.35 -23.49 11.37
N LEU A 130 -0.72 -23.00 12.44
CA LEU A 130 -1.27 -23.15 13.80
C LEU A 130 -2.63 -22.45 13.93
N VAL A 131 -2.71 -21.17 13.59
CA VAL A 131 -3.94 -20.38 13.78
C VAL A 131 -4.99 -20.71 12.72
N GLY A 132 -4.59 -20.74 11.45
CA GLY A 132 -5.47 -21.05 10.33
C GLY A 132 -5.98 -22.49 10.38
N GLY A 133 -5.14 -23.45 10.79
CA GLY A 133 -5.55 -24.85 10.94
C GLY A 133 -6.63 -25.03 12.03
N ILE A 134 -6.55 -24.32 13.15
CA ILE A 134 -7.61 -24.35 14.18
C ILE A 134 -8.95 -23.86 13.60
N VAL A 135 -8.92 -22.78 12.82
CA VAL A 135 -10.14 -22.23 12.22
C VAL A 135 -10.70 -23.15 11.13
N LEU A 136 -9.84 -23.75 10.31
CA LEU A 136 -10.25 -24.71 9.27
C LEU A 136 -10.84 -26.01 9.84
N ASN A 137 -10.56 -26.35 11.10
CA ASN A 137 -11.25 -27.45 11.78
C ASN A 137 -12.71 -27.11 12.14
N ALA A 138 -13.06 -25.82 12.24
CA ALA A 138 -14.38 -25.37 12.65
C ALA A 138 -15.25 -24.90 11.47
N ILE A 139 -14.65 -24.38 10.41
CA ILE A 139 -15.35 -23.83 9.24
C ILE A 139 -14.64 -24.16 7.92
N ASP A 140 -15.38 -24.12 6.82
CA ASP A 140 -14.84 -24.37 5.49
C ASP A 140 -13.82 -23.32 5.04
N THR A 141 -13.01 -23.69 4.04
CA THR A 141 -11.89 -22.88 3.56
C THR A 141 -12.32 -21.54 2.94
N ILE A 142 -13.45 -21.50 2.23
CA ILE A 142 -13.98 -20.27 1.60
C ILE A 142 -14.41 -19.23 2.66
N PRO A 143 -15.30 -19.54 3.62
CA PRO A 143 -15.67 -18.59 4.66
C PRO A 143 -14.49 -18.23 5.58
N ALA A 144 -13.57 -19.17 5.85
CA ALA A 144 -12.34 -18.87 6.58
C ALA A 144 -11.46 -17.83 5.88
N ALA A 145 -11.28 -17.97 4.56
CA ALA A 145 -10.49 -17.02 3.77
C ALA A 145 -11.09 -15.60 3.85
N LEU A 146 -12.41 -15.48 3.70
CA LEU A 146 -13.11 -14.20 3.80
C LEU A 146 -12.96 -13.58 5.20
N MET A 147 -13.14 -14.39 6.25
CA MET A 147 -12.98 -13.95 7.65
C MET A 147 -11.57 -13.40 7.91
N PHE A 148 -10.53 -14.18 7.57
CA PHE A 148 -9.14 -13.76 7.79
C PHE A 148 -8.77 -12.53 6.96
N PHE A 149 -9.27 -12.42 5.72
CA PHE A 149 -9.04 -11.25 4.89
C PHE A 149 -9.62 -9.98 5.52
N VAL A 150 -10.90 -10.01 5.93
CA VAL A 150 -11.56 -8.86 6.55
C VAL A 150 -10.87 -8.46 7.86
N PHE A 151 -10.49 -9.44 8.68
CA PHE A 151 -9.80 -9.17 9.94
C PHE A 151 -8.38 -8.65 9.73
N ALA A 152 -7.64 -9.15 8.73
CA ALA A 152 -6.33 -8.63 8.38
C ALA A 152 -6.41 -7.16 7.94
N VAL A 153 -7.42 -6.79 7.17
CA VAL A 153 -7.69 -5.40 6.77
C VAL A 153 -8.00 -4.51 7.98
N PHE A 154 -8.84 -4.97 8.91
CA PHE A 154 -9.11 -4.20 10.14
C PHE A 154 -7.88 -4.08 11.04
N ALA A 155 -7.10 -5.15 11.19
CA ALA A 155 -5.86 -5.12 11.94
C ALA A 155 -4.84 -4.15 11.33
N PHE A 156 -4.76 -4.08 9.99
CA PHE A 156 -3.95 -3.09 9.28
C PHE A 156 -4.38 -1.65 9.64
N PHE A 157 -5.67 -1.31 9.58
CA PHE A 157 -6.11 0.04 9.98
C PHE A 157 -5.77 0.37 11.42
N PHE A 158 -5.99 -0.58 12.34
CA PHE A 158 -5.67 -0.36 13.74
C PHE A 158 -4.16 -0.25 13.98
N ALA A 159 -3.34 -1.00 13.24
CA ALA A 159 -1.88 -0.92 13.29
C ALA A 159 -1.37 0.46 12.89
N PHE A 160 -1.84 0.98 11.76
CA PHE A 160 -1.40 2.28 11.25
C PHE A 160 -2.16 3.47 11.85
N GLY A 161 -3.18 3.24 12.70
CA GLY A 161 -4.05 4.29 13.21
C GLY A 161 -4.85 5.01 12.12
N VAL A 162 -4.99 4.37 10.94
CA VAL A 162 -5.70 4.93 9.79
C VAL A 162 -7.19 4.72 10.02
N SER A 163 -7.98 5.80 9.98
CA SER A 163 -9.43 5.69 10.08
C SER A 163 -9.97 4.95 8.85
N PRO A 164 -10.84 3.92 8.99
CA PRO A 164 -11.44 3.21 7.86
C PRO A 164 -12.18 4.12 6.86
N LYS A 165 -12.57 5.32 7.33
CA LYS A 165 -13.17 6.39 6.50
C LYS A 165 -12.27 6.80 5.33
N VAL A 166 -10.94 6.74 5.49
CA VAL A 166 -9.99 7.08 4.41
C VAL A 166 -10.21 6.18 3.20
N ILE A 167 -10.55 4.90 3.37
CA ILE A 167 -10.92 4.02 2.25
C ILE A 167 -12.24 4.40 1.62
N LEU A 168 -13.24 4.81 2.41
CA LEU A 168 -14.51 5.29 1.87
C LEU A 168 -14.31 6.55 1.03
N ASP A 169 -13.37 7.41 1.42
CA ASP A 169 -12.99 8.60 0.66
C ASP A 169 -12.28 8.20 -0.64
N PHE A 170 -11.31 7.27 -0.61
CA PHE A 170 -10.67 6.72 -1.82
C PHE A 170 -11.65 5.99 -2.75
N LEU A 171 -12.61 5.24 -2.20
CA LEU A 171 -13.67 4.58 -2.96
C LEU A 171 -14.65 5.60 -3.55
N GLY A 172 -14.89 6.70 -2.83
CA GLY A 172 -15.65 7.86 -3.31
C GLY A 172 -14.98 8.56 -4.49
N LEU A 173 -13.64 8.65 -4.49
CA LEU A 173 -12.87 9.12 -5.64
C LEU A 173 -12.98 8.16 -6.84
N PHE A 174 -12.99 6.85 -6.59
CA PHE A 174 -13.19 5.85 -7.65
C PHE A 174 -14.62 5.86 -8.22
N LYS A 175 -15.61 6.25 -7.42
CA LYS A 175 -17.01 6.39 -7.84
C LYS A 175 -17.27 7.66 -8.68
N THR A 176 -16.36 8.64 -8.64
CA THR A 176 -16.50 9.97 -9.28
C THR A 176 -16.03 10.03 -10.75
N ASN A 177 -15.64 8.92 -11.38
CA ASN A 177 -15.29 8.91 -12.82
C ASN A 177 -16.39 8.39 -13.76
N LYS A 178 -17.58 8.04 -13.28
CA LYS A 178 -18.69 7.61 -14.15
C LYS A 178 -19.51 8.74 -14.79
N ASN A 179 -19.21 10.02 -14.50
CA ASN A 179 -20.03 11.15 -14.94
C ASN A 179 -19.28 12.16 -15.84
N LYS A 180 -18.17 11.75 -16.48
CA LYS A 180 -17.47 12.60 -17.48
C LYS A 180 -17.97 12.37 -18.91
N ASP A 181 -18.72 11.29 -19.15
CA ASP A 181 -19.26 10.98 -20.47
C ASP A 181 -20.51 11.82 -20.80
N THR A 182 -21.22 12.31 -19.78
CA THR A 182 -22.37 13.21 -19.93
C THR A 182 -21.93 14.60 -20.40
N ASP A 183 -20.80 15.12 -19.89
CA ASP A 183 -20.28 16.43 -20.26
C ASP A 183 -19.69 16.46 -21.68
N LEU A 184 -19.04 15.38 -22.14
CA LEU A 184 -18.57 15.28 -23.53
C LEU A 184 -19.73 15.12 -24.52
N GLN A 185 -20.83 14.50 -24.12
CA GLN A 185 -22.06 14.44 -24.94
C GLN A 185 -22.78 15.79 -24.97
N ALA A 186 -22.82 16.53 -23.86
CA ALA A 186 -23.33 17.90 -23.83
C ALA A 186 -22.49 18.87 -24.67
N LEU A 187 -21.17 18.70 -24.71
CA LEU A 187 -20.26 19.49 -25.55
C LEU A 187 -20.28 19.10 -27.04
N LYS A 188 -20.65 17.85 -27.37
CA LYS A 188 -20.90 17.42 -28.76
C LYS A 188 -22.27 17.85 -29.29
N GLN A 189 -23.23 18.13 -28.40
CA GLN A 189 -24.58 18.61 -28.73
C GLN A 189 -24.66 20.13 -28.97
N HIS A 190 -23.59 20.87 -28.72
CA HIS A 190 -23.44 22.28 -29.11
C HIS A 190 -22.33 22.43 -30.17
N PRO A 191 -22.58 22.17 -31.46
CA PRO A 191 -21.58 22.36 -32.53
C PRO A 191 -21.41 23.83 -32.94
N GLU A 192 -22.26 24.74 -32.45
CA GLU A 192 -22.44 26.09 -33.02
C GLU A 192 -22.55 27.14 -31.90
N SER A 193 -21.47 27.39 -31.17
CA SER A 193 -21.31 28.68 -30.50
C SER A 193 -19.93 29.22 -30.80
N SER A 194 -19.84 29.85 -31.99
CA SER A 194 -18.99 31.01 -32.26
C SER A 194 -17.67 30.98 -31.48
N PHE A 195 -16.72 30.18 -31.97
CA PHE A 195 -15.35 30.26 -31.49
C PHE A 195 -14.82 31.65 -31.89
N LYS A 196 -14.96 32.61 -30.97
CA LYS A 196 -14.57 34.01 -31.18
C LYS A 196 -13.06 34.09 -31.07
N LEU A 197 -12.40 33.74 -32.16
CA LEU A 197 -10.96 33.91 -32.34
C LEU A 197 -10.71 35.42 -32.45
N ASN A 198 -9.91 35.99 -31.55
CA ASN A 198 -9.40 37.34 -31.74
C ASN A 198 -8.43 37.28 -32.94
N GLU A 199 -8.94 37.52 -34.15
CA GLU A 199 -8.19 37.49 -35.42
C GLU A 199 -7.25 38.69 -35.58
N GLY A 200 -6.44 38.97 -34.54
CA GLY A 200 -5.27 39.85 -34.64
C GLY A 200 -4.09 39.21 -35.40
N VAL A 201 -4.28 38.01 -35.95
CA VAL A 201 -3.30 37.29 -36.75
C VAL A 201 -4.04 36.64 -37.92
N PRO A 202 -3.63 36.87 -39.17
CA PRO A 202 -4.30 36.31 -40.33
C PRO A 202 -4.19 34.78 -40.31
N VAL A 203 -5.34 34.11 -40.34
CA VAL A 203 -5.45 32.67 -40.50
C VAL A 203 -5.99 32.35 -41.89
N GLU A 204 -5.32 31.44 -42.59
CA GLU A 204 -5.71 31.05 -43.95
C GLU A 204 -6.90 30.08 -43.90
N HIS A 205 -8.02 30.50 -44.48
CA HIS A 205 -9.13 29.60 -44.77
C HIS A 205 -8.89 28.91 -46.11
N HIS A 206 -8.58 27.61 -46.07
CA HIS A 206 -8.53 26.80 -47.28
C HIS A 206 -9.94 26.48 -47.80
N ASN A 207 -10.47 27.35 -48.66
CA ASN A 207 -11.65 27.04 -49.46
C ASN A 207 -11.26 26.14 -50.65
N LYS A 208 -11.82 24.93 -50.67
CA LYS A 208 -11.82 24.05 -51.84
C LYS A 208 -12.76 24.61 -52.91
N PHE A 209 -12.24 25.29 -53.94
CA PHE A 209 -12.79 25.19 -55.31
C PHE A 209 -11.88 25.84 -56.37
N CYS A 210 -11.42 25.02 -57.31
CA CYS A 210 -11.44 25.21 -58.78
C CYS A 210 -10.77 26.45 -59.42
N ARG A 211 -9.82 26.16 -60.34
CA ARG A 211 -9.88 26.49 -61.79
C ARG A 211 -8.55 27.06 -62.34
N SER A 212 -7.91 26.22 -63.16
CA SER A 212 -7.45 26.47 -64.54
C SER A 212 -6.75 27.79 -64.92
N VAL A 213 -5.78 27.62 -65.82
CA VAL A 213 -5.27 28.57 -66.85
C VAL A 213 -3.88 29.19 -66.59
N ALA A 214 -2.89 28.48 -67.12
CA ALA A 214 -1.94 28.89 -68.17
C ALA A 214 -0.77 29.87 -67.93
N ARG A 215 0.34 29.48 -68.58
CA ARG A 215 1.39 30.28 -69.25
C ARG A 215 2.25 31.15 -68.33
N THR A 216 3.54 30.93 -68.20
CA THR A 216 4.65 31.20 -69.16
C THR A 216 5.93 30.94 -68.34
N GLY A 217 7.11 30.56 -68.81
CA GLY A 217 7.70 30.32 -70.12
C GLY A 217 9.23 30.16 -69.88
N GLY A 218 9.92 29.52 -70.81
CA GLY A 218 11.35 29.78 -71.04
C GLY A 218 12.37 28.77 -70.50
N GLY A 219 12.87 27.93 -71.41
CA GLY A 219 14.31 27.90 -71.66
C GLY A 219 15.10 26.65 -71.27
N GLY A 220 15.53 25.88 -72.28
CA GLY A 220 16.93 25.43 -72.33
C GLY A 220 17.23 23.94 -72.22
N GLY A 221 17.07 23.22 -73.34
CA GLY A 221 18.19 22.55 -74.02
C GLY A 221 18.80 21.25 -73.46
N GLY A 222 18.84 20.23 -74.31
CA GLY A 222 19.95 19.27 -74.36
C GLY A 222 19.57 17.80 -74.22
N GLY A 223 19.16 17.16 -75.32
CA GLY A 223 19.13 15.70 -75.41
C GLY A 223 20.52 15.13 -75.71
N GLN A 224 20.82 13.96 -75.15
CA GLN A 224 21.78 13.01 -75.72
C GLN A 224 21.32 11.57 -75.47
N LYS A 225 21.55 10.76 -76.51
CA LYS A 225 20.92 9.48 -76.84
C LYS A 225 21.57 8.28 -76.13
N LEU A 226 20.77 7.21 -76.14
CA LEU A 226 21.14 5.79 -76.11
C LEU A 226 22.32 5.44 -77.03
N THR A 227 23.01 4.37 -76.61
CA THR A 227 24.09 3.56 -77.23
C THR A 227 25.46 4.19 -77.35
#